data_AF-A0A256XRQ5-F1
#
_entry.id   AF-A0A256XRQ5-F1
#
_cell.length_a   1.000
_cell.length_b   1.000
_cell.length_c   1.000
_cell.angle_alpha   90.00
_cell.angle_beta   90.00
_cell.angle_gamma   90.00
#
_symmetry.space_group_name_H-M   'P 1'
#
loop_
_entity.id
_entity.type
_entity.pdbx_description
1 polymer ?
#
loop_
_entity_poly.entity_id
_entity_poly.type
_entity_poly.pdbx_seq_one_letter_code
_entity_poly.pdbx_strand_id
1 'polypeptide(L)'
;MSTGVAVLDINRRLLSLITRRWLSRNQLIREVSNLGQVLVVATDVSPPPVYVKKLASSLNAILYVPEHDLTIDEKKELVSIFIGEQKYPLKIHDTHQRDALAAALKAYNHYASKMDKVESELKRLELDIPLAEVKALVVRGYSTHDAIRSVSEKYLLPETLPTLTYHKEKKISPDEITKIVKRLVDELAKLRRMNEKLTYEKKDLELKLLETEEALQKILSVQGIEFRKTKLYESLLKRIEGLEQDREKLKEDIETLKLNFQRLKDYFKKYVEGELLVVYPLEIFNKKEVTNKKAIVSLENNINVGYLRERLMKIKPKAVIIGSNISQEIRSVIEKAQVPILLKNKLYLIKIDDYYLVDRDQFEVEYRKAYEKIVSEEEELESKIKKILDDYRRRRIKELDGARRV
;
A
#
# COMPACT_ATOMS: atom_id res chain seq x y z
N MET A 1 12.81 -10.27 8.16
CA MET A 1 13.51 -9.88 6.91
C MET A 1 13.63 -11.11 6.02
N SER A 2 13.19 -11.02 4.77
CA SER A 2 13.37 -12.07 3.77
C SER A 2 14.56 -11.70 2.89
N THR A 3 15.42 -12.66 2.56
CA THR A 3 16.59 -12.45 1.70
C THR A 3 16.44 -13.32 0.47
N GLY A 4 16.49 -12.71 -0.71
CA GLY A 4 16.60 -13.41 -1.98
C GLY A 4 18.07 -13.75 -2.25
N VAL A 5 18.31 -14.95 -2.77
CA VAL A 5 19.64 -15.42 -3.15
C VAL A 5 19.54 -16.04 -4.54
N ALA A 6 20.37 -15.54 -5.45
CA ALA A 6 20.54 -16.10 -6.79
C ALA A 6 22.02 -16.48 -6.95
N VAL A 7 22.28 -17.67 -7.48
CA VAL A 7 23.64 -18.17 -7.73
C VAL A 7 23.75 -18.54 -9.21
N LEU A 8 24.66 -17.86 -9.90
CA LEU A 8 25.03 -18.13 -11.28
C LEU A 8 26.40 -18.82 -11.32
N ASP A 9 26.60 -19.73 -12.26
CA ASP A 9 27.93 -20.22 -12.59
C ASP A 9 28.67 -19.25 -13.53
N ILE A 10 29.96 -19.53 -13.75
CA ILE A 10 30.83 -18.75 -14.65
C ILE A 10 30.39 -18.75 -16.12
N ASN A 11 29.45 -19.63 -16.49
CA ASN A 11 28.89 -19.77 -17.83
C ASN A 11 27.46 -19.18 -17.91
N ARG A 12 27.09 -18.32 -16.96
CA ARG A 12 25.78 -17.65 -16.89
C ARG A 12 24.60 -18.62 -16.66
N ARG A 13 24.83 -19.83 -16.15
CA ARG A 13 23.73 -20.77 -15.82
C ARG A 13 23.27 -20.56 -14.39
N LEU A 14 21.95 -20.53 -14.19
CA LEU A 14 21.35 -20.40 -12.86
C LEU A 14 21.43 -21.73 -12.11
N LEU A 15 22.18 -21.75 -11.01
CA LEU A 15 22.34 -22.93 -10.14
C LEU A 15 21.31 -22.96 -9.01
N SER A 16 20.95 -21.79 -8.47
CA SER A 16 20.01 -21.68 -7.36
C SER A 16 19.30 -20.34 -7.36
N LEU A 17 18.00 -20.35 -7.02
CA LEU A 17 17.18 -19.15 -6.86
C LEU A 17 16.16 -19.36 -5.73
N ILE A 18 16.42 -18.76 -4.57
CA ILE A 18 15.61 -19.00 -3.35
C ILE A 18 15.31 -17.71 -2.61
N THR A 19 14.17 -17.67 -1.92
CA THR A 19 13.88 -16.67 -0.87
C THR A 19 13.86 -17.39 0.47
N ARG A 20 14.64 -16.92 1.43
CA ARG A 20 14.61 -17.45 2.81
C ARG A 20 14.41 -16.33 3.82
N ARG A 21 13.59 -16.59 4.83
CA ARG A 21 13.40 -15.70 5.99
C ARG A 21 14.46 -16.01 7.03
N TRP A 22 15.05 -14.98 7.62
CA TRP A 22 16.04 -15.12 8.69
C TRP A 22 17.27 -15.96 8.30
N LEU A 23 17.71 -15.86 7.04
CA LEU A 23 18.89 -16.58 6.57
C LEU A 23 20.14 -16.02 7.27
N SER A 24 20.76 -16.84 8.12
CA SER A 24 22.02 -16.44 8.76
C SER A 24 23.16 -16.45 7.74
N ARG A 25 24.14 -15.56 7.95
CA ARG A 25 25.34 -15.48 7.10
C ARG A 25 26.07 -16.83 7.01
N ASN A 26 26.17 -17.57 8.11
CA ASN A 26 26.85 -18.88 8.15
C ASN A 26 26.08 -19.95 7.37
N GLN A 27 24.74 -19.95 7.44
CA GLN A 27 23.92 -20.84 6.62
C GLN A 27 24.11 -20.54 5.13
N LEU A 28 24.06 -19.25 4.76
CA LEU A 28 24.27 -18.84 3.37
C LEU A 28 25.66 -19.23 2.87
N ILE A 29 26.72 -19.00 3.65
CA ILE A 29 28.09 -19.40 3.32
C ILE A 29 28.15 -20.91 3.05
N ARG A 30 27.59 -21.74 3.95
CA ARG A 30 27.58 -23.20 3.73
C ARG A 30 26.81 -23.60 2.47
N GLU A 31 25.65 -23.02 2.23
CA GLU A 31 24.83 -23.32 1.05
C GLU A 31 25.56 -22.97 -0.26
N VAL A 32 26.20 -21.80 -0.33
CA VAL A 32 26.94 -21.41 -1.54
C VAL A 32 28.26 -22.15 -1.70
N SER A 33 28.96 -22.45 -0.60
CA SER A 33 30.19 -23.25 -0.63
C SER A 33 29.95 -24.69 -1.08
N ASN A 34 28.76 -25.25 -0.84
CA ASN A 34 28.38 -26.57 -1.37
C ASN A 34 28.16 -26.55 -2.90
N LEU A 35 27.85 -25.40 -3.49
CA LEU A 35 27.68 -25.25 -4.94
C LEU A 35 29.02 -25.02 -5.65
N GLY A 36 30.01 -24.45 -4.94
CA GLY A 36 31.37 -24.24 -5.44
C GLY A 36 32.08 -23.09 -4.76
N GLN A 37 33.21 -22.67 -5.33
CA GLN A 37 33.96 -21.52 -4.86
C GLN A 37 33.29 -20.21 -5.33
N VAL A 38 32.90 -19.36 -4.39
CA VAL A 38 32.30 -18.06 -4.70
C VAL A 38 33.37 -17.07 -5.16
N LEU A 39 33.17 -16.49 -6.33
CA LEU A 39 34.10 -15.52 -6.93
C LEU A 39 33.65 -14.06 -6.73
N VAL A 40 32.36 -13.79 -6.98
CA VAL A 40 31.76 -12.47 -6.90
C VAL A 40 30.51 -12.54 -6.02
N VAL A 41 30.33 -11.55 -5.15
CA VAL A 41 29.09 -11.28 -4.43
C VAL A 41 28.55 -9.95 -4.92
N ALA A 42 27.31 -9.94 -5.41
CA ALA A 42 26.68 -8.77 -6.01
C ALA A 42 25.48 -8.27 -5.19
N THR A 43 25.17 -6.99 -5.31
CA THR A 43 23.97 -6.36 -4.75
C THR A 43 23.31 -5.46 -5.78
N ASP A 44 22.03 -5.16 -5.60
CA ASP A 44 21.23 -4.27 -6.45
C ASP A 44 21.21 -2.80 -6.01
N VAL A 45 21.86 -2.47 -4.88
CA VAL A 45 21.82 -1.13 -4.27
C VAL A 45 23.23 -0.60 -3.96
N SER A 46 23.38 0.72 -4.02
CA SER A 46 24.59 1.48 -3.76
C SER A 46 24.28 2.61 -2.76
N PRO A 47 24.89 2.62 -1.57
CA PRO A 47 25.98 1.76 -1.10
C PRO A 47 25.54 0.35 -0.70
N PRO A 48 26.43 -0.65 -0.76
CA PRO A 48 26.07 -2.04 -0.51
C PRO A 48 25.73 -2.26 0.98
N PRO A 49 24.71 -3.08 1.31
CA PRO A 49 24.32 -3.33 2.69
C PRO A 49 25.44 -3.99 3.51
N VAL A 50 25.49 -3.71 4.81
CA VAL A 50 26.52 -4.26 5.73
C VAL A 50 26.56 -5.79 5.69
N TYR A 51 25.41 -6.44 5.55
CA TYR A 51 25.31 -7.89 5.42
C TYR A 51 26.07 -8.42 4.19
N VAL A 52 25.92 -7.76 3.04
CA VAL A 52 26.58 -8.14 1.78
C VAL A 52 28.08 -7.89 1.84
N LYS A 53 28.51 -6.73 2.38
CA LYS A 53 29.95 -6.44 2.60
C LYS A 53 30.61 -7.52 3.45
N LYS A 54 29.97 -7.88 4.56
CA LYS A 54 30.45 -8.92 5.48
C LYS A 54 30.45 -10.31 4.83
N LEU A 55 29.47 -10.62 3.98
CA LEU A 55 29.40 -11.88 3.25
C LEU A 55 30.54 -12.00 2.23
N ALA A 56 30.77 -10.98 1.41
CA ALA A 56 31.87 -10.94 0.43
C ALA A 56 33.23 -11.15 1.10
N SER A 57 33.49 -10.43 2.19
CA SER A 57 34.72 -10.60 2.98
C SER A 57 34.86 -12.01 3.58
N SER A 58 33.79 -12.60 4.09
CA SER A 58 33.84 -13.95 4.68
C SER A 58 34.10 -15.04 3.64
N LEU A 59 33.66 -14.84 2.41
CA LEU A 59 33.85 -15.76 1.28
C LEU A 59 35.14 -15.49 0.50
N ASN A 60 35.92 -14.47 0.88
CA ASN A 60 37.04 -13.95 0.09
C ASN A 60 36.67 -13.69 -1.38
N ALA A 61 35.46 -13.17 -1.58
CA ALA A 61 34.87 -12.89 -2.88
C ALA A 61 34.86 -11.39 -3.16
N ILE A 62 34.90 -11.03 -4.45
CA ILE A 62 34.86 -9.64 -4.88
C ILE A 62 33.45 -9.11 -4.69
N LEU A 63 33.32 -7.95 -4.03
CA LEU A 63 32.03 -7.27 -3.89
C LEU A 63 31.77 -6.44 -5.14
N TYR A 64 30.79 -6.84 -5.94
CA TYR A 64 30.27 -6.03 -7.03
C TYR A 64 29.15 -5.11 -6.52
N VAL A 65 29.29 -3.82 -6.81
CA VAL A 65 28.32 -2.78 -6.48
C VAL A 65 27.99 -2.02 -7.76
N PRO A 66 26.71 -1.81 -8.08
CA PRO A 66 26.32 -0.99 -9.23
C PRO A 66 26.64 0.50 -8.98
N GLU A 67 26.80 1.27 -10.05
CA GLU A 67 27.06 2.73 -9.96
C GLU A 67 25.90 3.48 -9.29
N HIS A 68 24.67 3.01 -9.53
CA HIS A 68 23.43 3.53 -8.94
C HIS A 68 22.54 2.36 -8.50
N ASP A 69 21.55 2.64 -7.65
CA ASP A 69 20.51 1.68 -7.30
C ASP A 69 19.80 1.19 -8.57
N LEU A 70 19.69 -0.13 -8.73
CA LEU A 70 18.96 -0.69 -9.86
C LEU A 70 17.47 -0.37 -9.68
N THR A 71 16.90 0.30 -10.69
CA THR A 71 15.48 0.59 -10.75
C THR A 71 14.65 -0.69 -10.93
N ILE A 72 13.36 -0.62 -10.60
CA ILE A 72 12.45 -1.77 -10.76
C ILE A 72 12.39 -2.21 -12.23
N ASP A 73 12.44 -1.27 -13.17
CA ASP A 73 12.33 -1.57 -14.59
C ASP A 73 13.61 -2.20 -15.14
N GLU A 74 14.79 -1.72 -14.75
CA GLU A 74 16.08 -2.37 -15.08
C GLU A 74 16.13 -3.81 -14.55
N LYS A 75 15.66 -4.04 -13.33
CA LYS A 75 15.59 -5.38 -12.74
C LYS A 75 14.69 -6.30 -13.54
N LYS A 76 13.51 -5.82 -13.95
CA LYS A 76 12.56 -6.58 -14.77
C LYS A 76 13.14 -6.87 -16.15
N GLU A 77 13.78 -5.90 -16.79
CA GLU A 77 14.36 -6.04 -18.12
C GLU A 77 15.46 -7.10 -18.14
N LEU A 78 16.47 -6.99 -17.25
CA LEU A 78 17.57 -7.95 -17.15
C LEU A 78 17.08 -9.38 -16.96
N VAL A 79 16.10 -9.53 -16.08
CA VAL A 79 15.50 -10.84 -15.76
C VAL A 79 14.65 -11.36 -16.91
N SER A 80 13.88 -10.50 -17.59
CA SER A 80 13.05 -10.88 -18.73
C SER A 80 13.89 -11.36 -19.91
N ILE A 81 14.98 -10.63 -20.23
CA ILE A 81 15.94 -11.03 -21.26
C ILE A 81 16.52 -12.40 -20.91
N PHE A 82 16.98 -12.58 -19.67
CA PHE A 82 17.55 -13.86 -19.24
C PHE A 82 16.55 -15.02 -19.34
N ILE A 83 15.29 -14.82 -18.93
CA ILE A 83 14.25 -15.86 -19.03
C ILE A 83 13.95 -16.20 -20.49
N GLY A 84 13.90 -15.21 -21.38
CA GLY A 84 13.68 -15.42 -22.81
C GLY A 84 14.79 -16.23 -23.49
N GLU A 85 16.01 -16.16 -22.97
CA GLU A 85 17.17 -16.93 -23.43
C GLU A 85 17.21 -18.38 -22.88
N GLN A 86 16.40 -18.72 -21.87
CA GLN A 86 16.40 -20.06 -21.28
C GLN A 86 15.57 -21.05 -22.10
N LYS A 87 16.07 -22.28 -22.23
CA LYS A 87 15.35 -23.40 -22.89
C LYS A 87 14.14 -23.90 -22.10
N TYR A 88 14.06 -23.60 -20.80
CA TYR A 88 12.98 -24.02 -19.91
C TYR A 88 12.31 -22.82 -19.25
N PRO A 89 10.98 -22.87 -19.03
CA PRO A 89 10.25 -21.76 -18.40
C PRO A 89 10.67 -21.61 -16.94
N LEU A 90 11.54 -20.64 -16.66
CA LEU A 90 11.93 -20.26 -15.31
C LEU A 90 10.80 -19.42 -14.68
N LYS A 91 10.22 -19.89 -13.56
CA LYS A 91 9.22 -19.15 -12.80
C LYS A 91 9.87 -18.36 -11.66
N ILE A 92 9.60 -17.07 -11.63
CA ILE A 92 9.98 -16.20 -10.51
C ILE A 92 8.76 -16.02 -9.62
N HIS A 93 8.89 -16.39 -8.35
CA HIS A 93 7.77 -16.45 -7.43
C HIS A 93 7.62 -15.18 -6.58
N ASP A 94 8.70 -14.42 -6.41
CA ASP A 94 8.75 -13.31 -5.46
C ASP A 94 9.68 -12.18 -5.95
N THR A 95 9.40 -10.96 -5.49
CA THR A 95 10.20 -9.76 -5.81
C THR A 95 11.64 -9.89 -5.31
N HIS A 96 11.86 -10.54 -4.17
CA HIS A 96 13.20 -10.80 -3.65
C HIS A 96 14.04 -11.71 -4.57
N GLN A 97 13.42 -12.70 -5.23
CA GLN A 97 14.13 -13.55 -6.19
C GLN A 97 14.51 -12.77 -7.44
N ARG A 98 13.58 -11.95 -7.96
CA ARG A 98 13.85 -11.07 -9.11
C ARG A 98 15.02 -10.15 -8.84
N ASP A 99 15.01 -9.47 -7.70
CA ASP A 99 16.01 -8.47 -7.34
C ASP A 99 17.39 -9.12 -7.13
N ALA A 100 17.45 -10.30 -6.50
CA ALA A 100 18.67 -11.08 -6.36
C ALA A 100 19.23 -11.57 -7.71
N LEU A 101 18.36 -12.05 -8.60
CA LEU A 101 18.76 -12.49 -9.94
C LEU A 101 19.25 -11.32 -10.79
N ALA A 102 18.57 -10.17 -10.74
CA ALA A 102 18.99 -8.96 -11.45
C ALA A 102 20.37 -8.49 -10.99
N ALA A 103 20.65 -8.49 -9.69
CA ALA A 103 21.98 -8.16 -9.15
C ALA A 103 23.07 -9.09 -9.70
N ALA A 104 22.81 -10.40 -9.70
CA ALA A 104 23.75 -11.40 -10.21
C ALA A 104 23.99 -11.24 -11.73
N LEU A 105 22.94 -10.99 -12.51
CA LEU A 105 23.03 -10.78 -13.96
C LEU A 105 23.77 -9.48 -14.31
N LYS A 106 23.51 -8.39 -13.57
CA LYS A 106 24.23 -7.12 -13.77
C LYS A 106 25.73 -7.30 -13.53
N ALA A 107 26.09 -8.00 -12.45
CA ALA A 107 27.47 -8.33 -12.16
C ALA A 107 28.10 -9.21 -13.25
N TYR A 108 27.39 -10.24 -13.72
CA TYR A 108 27.88 -11.07 -14.82
C TYR A 108 28.17 -10.25 -16.08
N ASN A 109 27.23 -9.40 -16.49
CA ASN A 109 27.36 -8.57 -17.70
C ASN A 109 28.55 -7.60 -17.62
N HIS A 110 28.88 -7.10 -16.42
CA HIS A 110 30.07 -6.27 -16.21
C HIS A 110 31.37 -7.02 -16.54
N TYR A 111 31.46 -8.31 -16.19
CA TYR A 111 32.66 -9.13 -16.41
C TYR A 111 32.65 -9.92 -17.73
N ALA A 112 31.48 -10.08 -18.37
CA ALA A 112 31.29 -10.92 -19.56
C ALA A 112 32.30 -10.60 -20.67
N SER A 113 32.45 -9.32 -21.04
CA SER A 113 33.37 -8.89 -22.10
C SER A 113 34.84 -9.28 -21.85
N LYS A 114 35.27 -9.34 -20.58
CA LYS A 114 36.63 -9.77 -20.21
C LYS A 114 36.75 -11.29 -20.25
N MET A 115 35.73 -12.01 -19.78
CA MET A 115 35.69 -13.47 -19.78
C MET A 115 35.61 -14.04 -21.20
N ASP A 116 34.89 -13.37 -22.12
CA ASP A 116 34.81 -13.78 -23.52
C ASP A 116 36.15 -13.61 -24.23
N LYS A 117 36.87 -12.50 -23.96
CA LYS A 117 38.23 -12.30 -24.47
C LYS A 117 39.17 -13.42 -24.03
N VAL A 118 39.10 -13.87 -22.78
CA VAL A 118 39.89 -15.00 -22.29
C VAL A 118 39.61 -16.27 -23.10
N GLU A 119 38.33 -16.54 -23.37
CA GLU A 119 37.92 -17.72 -24.12
C GLU A 119 38.40 -17.70 -25.58
N SER A 120 38.31 -16.54 -26.24
CA SER A 120 38.86 -16.34 -27.60
C SER A 120 40.38 -16.49 -27.63
N GLU A 121 41.09 -15.93 -26.66
CA GLU A 121 42.55 -16.00 -26.58
C GLU A 121 43.05 -17.43 -26.32
N LEU A 122 42.38 -18.18 -25.44
CA LEU A 122 42.72 -19.60 -25.20
C LEU A 122 42.45 -20.47 -26.43
N LYS A 123 41.33 -20.24 -27.13
CA LYS A 123 41.04 -20.93 -28.40
C LYS A 123 42.08 -20.62 -29.47
N ARG A 124 42.56 -19.36 -29.56
CA ARG A 124 43.59 -18.95 -30.51
C ARG A 124 44.95 -19.60 -30.23
N LEU A 125 45.29 -19.79 -28.95
CA LEU A 125 46.55 -20.38 -28.51
C LEU A 125 46.52 -21.92 -28.43
N GLU A 126 45.37 -22.54 -28.67
CA GLU A 126 45.16 -24.00 -28.60
C GLU A 126 45.62 -24.63 -27.27
N LEU A 127 45.51 -23.88 -26.17
CA LEU A 127 45.93 -24.34 -24.84
C LEU A 127 44.79 -25.08 -24.14
N ASP A 128 45.03 -26.34 -23.79
CA ASP A 128 44.10 -27.15 -22.99
C ASP A 128 44.36 -26.94 -21.49
N ILE A 129 43.93 -25.79 -20.98
CA ILE A 129 44.02 -25.44 -19.56
C ILE A 129 42.65 -25.06 -18.99
N PRO A 130 42.43 -25.22 -17.66
CA PRO A 130 41.12 -24.97 -17.06
C PRO A 130 40.60 -23.53 -17.26
N LEU A 131 39.68 -23.35 -18.20
CA LEU A 131 39.06 -22.05 -18.55
C LEU A 131 38.47 -21.33 -17.33
N ALA A 132 37.89 -22.08 -16.39
CA ALA A 132 37.29 -21.56 -15.18
C ALA A 132 38.31 -20.83 -14.28
N GLU A 133 39.52 -21.38 -14.16
CA GLU A 133 40.57 -20.82 -13.29
C GLU A 133 41.17 -19.55 -13.91
N VAL A 134 41.34 -19.53 -15.24
CA VAL A 134 41.79 -18.33 -15.97
C VAL A 134 40.74 -17.21 -15.88
N LYS A 135 39.45 -17.52 -16.11
CA LYS A 135 38.36 -16.54 -15.96
C LYS A 135 38.32 -15.99 -14.52
N ALA A 136 38.51 -16.83 -13.50
CA ALA A 136 38.53 -16.38 -12.10
C ALA A 136 39.66 -15.40 -11.79
N LEU A 137 40.87 -15.61 -12.34
CA LEU A 137 42.00 -14.69 -12.18
C LEU A 137 41.74 -13.34 -12.86
N VAL A 138 41.15 -13.35 -14.06
CA VAL A 138 40.81 -12.10 -14.77
C VAL A 138 39.75 -11.29 -14.01
N VAL A 139 38.75 -11.95 -13.43
CA VAL A 139 37.76 -11.28 -12.58
C VAL A 139 38.42 -10.67 -11.32
N ARG A 140 39.46 -11.31 -10.78
CA ARG A 140 40.31 -10.78 -9.68
C ARG A 140 41.23 -9.63 -10.09
N GLY A 141 41.25 -9.23 -11.36
CA GLY A 141 41.98 -8.06 -11.84
C GLY A 141 43.32 -8.37 -12.50
N TYR A 142 43.67 -9.65 -12.71
CA TYR A 142 44.84 -10.01 -13.51
C TYR A 142 44.59 -9.70 -14.99
N SER A 143 45.65 -9.36 -15.73
CA SER A 143 45.56 -9.23 -17.18
C SER A 143 45.28 -10.60 -17.81
N THR A 144 44.64 -10.63 -18.98
CA THR A 144 44.36 -11.88 -19.70
C THR A 144 45.64 -12.69 -19.92
N HIS A 145 46.75 -12.02 -20.26
CA HIS A 145 48.03 -12.66 -20.49
C HIS A 145 48.63 -13.24 -19.20
N ASP A 146 48.61 -12.50 -18.10
CA ASP A 146 49.14 -12.97 -16.81
C ASP A 146 48.31 -14.12 -16.23
N ALA A 147 46.99 -14.05 -16.39
CA ALA A 147 46.08 -15.11 -15.97
C ALA A 147 46.33 -16.41 -16.75
N ILE A 148 46.47 -16.32 -18.08
CA ILE A 148 46.80 -17.47 -18.93
C ILE A 148 48.17 -18.01 -18.54
N ARG A 149 49.19 -17.17 -18.43
CA ARG A 149 50.55 -17.58 -18.06
C ARG A 149 50.60 -18.31 -16.72
N SER A 150 49.98 -17.75 -15.69
CA SER A 150 49.97 -18.33 -14.33
C SER A 150 49.33 -19.73 -14.30
N VAL A 151 48.21 -19.91 -15.03
CA VAL A 151 47.55 -21.21 -15.14
C VAL A 151 48.36 -22.15 -16.02
N SER A 152 48.90 -21.69 -17.15
CA SER A 152 49.78 -22.49 -18.01
C SER A 152 51.03 -22.98 -17.27
N GLU A 153 51.68 -22.14 -16.46
CA GLU A 153 52.83 -22.54 -15.65
C GLU A 153 52.47 -23.63 -14.61
N LYS A 154 51.22 -23.66 -14.15
CA LYS A 154 50.74 -24.67 -13.20
C LYS A 154 50.36 -26.00 -13.86
N TYR A 155 49.84 -26.00 -15.08
CA TYR A 155 49.29 -27.19 -15.74
C TYR A 155 50.12 -27.74 -16.91
N LEU A 156 50.94 -26.91 -17.56
CA LEU A 156 51.71 -27.28 -18.75
C LEU A 156 53.21 -27.44 -18.48
N LEU A 157 53.71 -26.97 -17.34
CA LEU A 157 55.05 -27.32 -16.88
C LEU A 157 54.96 -28.62 -16.07
N PRO A 158 55.72 -29.68 -16.41
CA PRO A 158 55.90 -30.78 -15.47
C PRO A 158 56.49 -30.20 -14.17
N GLU A 159 56.02 -30.67 -13.02
CA GLU A 159 56.70 -30.42 -11.74
C GLU A 159 58.18 -30.72 -11.96
N THR A 160 58.99 -29.68 -12.04
CA THR A 160 60.44 -29.87 -11.99
C THR A 160 60.70 -30.33 -10.58
N LEU A 161 60.88 -31.64 -10.42
CA LEU A 161 61.58 -32.22 -9.29
C LEU A 161 62.78 -31.28 -9.02
N PRO A 162 62.95 -30.79 -7.78
CA PRO A 162 64.02 -29.86 -7.50
C PRO A 162 65.33 -30.47 -7.99
N THR A 163 66.00 -29.78 -8.89
CA THR A 163 67.34 -30.12 -9.35
C THR A 163 68.22 -30.13 -8.11
N LEU A 164 68.53 -31.32 -7.61
CA LEU A 164 69.57 -31.52 -6.61
C LEU A 164 70.86 -31.00 -7.22
N THR A 165 71.28 -29.81 -6.83
CA THR A 165 72.67 -29.37 -6.98
C THR A 165 73.53 -30.41 -6.27
N TYR A 166 74.32 -31.15 -7.06
CA TYR A 166 75.28 -32.15 -6.59
C TYR A 166 76.34 -31.42 -5.75
N HIS A 167 76.11 -31.32 -4.45
CA HIS A 167 77.15 -30.95 -3.50
C HIS A 167 78.12 -32.14 -3.40
N LYS A 168 79.40 -31.87 -3.70
CA LYS A 168 80.52 -32.82 -3.51
C LYS A 168 80.30 -33.68 -2.27
N GLU A 169 80.24 -34.99 -2.46
CA GLU A 169 80.15 -35.97 -1.37
C GLU A 169 81.27 -35.71 -0.36
N LYS A 170 80.89 -35.24 0.83
CA LYS A 170 81.67 -35.57 2.02
C LYS A 170 81.50 -37.08 2.21
N LYS A 171 82.60 -37.83 2.26
CA LYS A 171 82.58 -39.23 2.71
C LYS A 171 82.13 -39.24 4.17
N ILE A 172 80.82 -39.39 4.38
CA ILE A 172 80.22 -39.60 5.70
C ILE A 172 80.55 -41.05 6.09
N SER A 173 81.08 -41.25 7.30
CA SER A 173 81.39 -42.58 7.81
C SER A 173 80.12 -43.42 7.96
N PRO A 174 80.14 -44.74 7.70
CA PRO A 174 79.00 -45.64 7.95
C PRO A 174 78.38 -45.52 9.36
N ASP A 175 79.19 -45.13 10.35
CA ASP A 175 78.76 -44.89 11.74
C ASP A 175 77.95 -43.60 11.95
N GLU A 176 78.18 -42.58 11.11
CA GLU A 176 77.41 -41.32 11.17
C GLU A 176 76.04 -41.48 10.51
N ILE A 177 75.98 -42.27 9.43
CA ILE A 177 74.72 -42.62 8.74
C ILE A 177 73.81 -43.42 9.68
N THR A 178 74.34 -44.42 10.37
CA THR A 178 73.55 -45.22 11.33
C THR A 178 73.02 -44.39 12.50
N LYS A 179 73.78 -43.41 13.01
CA LYS A 179 73.29 -42.46 14.03
C LYS A 179 72.17 -41.56 13.51
N ILE A 180 72.27 -41.06 12.28
CA ILE A 180 71.23 -40.22 11.65
C ILE A 180 69.96 -41.04 11.43
N VAL A 181 70.08 -42.24 10.86
CA VAL A 181 68.94 -43.15 10.64
C VAL A 181 68.24 -43.46 11.97
N LYS A 182 68.98 -43.74 13.04
CA LYS A 182 68.38 -43.99 14.36
C LYS A 182 67.60 -42.79 14.90
N ARG A 183 68.16 -41.57 14.78
CA ARG A 183 67.47 -40.33 15.18
C ARG A 183 66.19 -40.08 14.38
N LEU A 184 66.24 -40.28 13.06
CA LEU A 184 65.08 -40.12 12.18
C LEU A 184 63.99 -41.16 12.47
N VAL A 185 64.36 -42.40 12.79
CA VAL A 185 63.41 -43.45 13.21
C VAL A 185 62.74 -43.09 14.54
N ASP A 186 63.50 -42.56 15.51
CA ASP A 186 62.95 -42.10 16.79
C ASP A 186 62.01 -40.89 16.61
N GLU A 187 62.35 -39.95 15.74
CA GLU A 187 61.48 -38.80 15.40
C GLU A 187 60.21 -39.25 14.67
N LEU A 188 60.32 -40.18 13.72
CA LEU A 188 59.16 -40.78 13.04
C LEU A 188 58.24 -41.49 14.04
N ALA A 189 58.79 -42.20 15.02
CA ALA A 189 58.01 -42.85 16.07
C ALA A 189 57.27 -41.82 16.95
N LYS A 190 57.93 -40.71 17.31
CA LYS A 190 57.30 -39.61 18.08
C LYS A 190 56.19 -38.92 17.27
N LEU A 191 56.45 -38.60 16.00
CA LEU A 191 55.49 -37.97 15.11
C LEU A 191 54.27 -38.85 14.89
N ARG A 192 54.46 -40.17 14.72
CA ARG A 192 53.34 -41.13 14.61
C ARG A 192 52.45 -41.12 15.85
N ARG A 193 53.03 -41.21 17.05
CA ARG A 193 52.28 -41.13 18.32
C ARG A 193 51.53 -39.81 18.47
N MET A 194 52.14 -38.71 18.07
CA MET A 194 51.51 -37.39 18.12
C MET A 194 50.35 -37.29 17.12
N ASN A 195 50.49 -37.85 15.92
CA ASN A 195 49.42 -37.93 14.94
C ASN A 195 48.24 -38.79 15.42
N GLU A 196 48.53 -39.94 16.04
CA GLU A 196 47.50 -40.79 16.66
C GLU A 196 46.75 -40.05 17.77
N LYS A 197 47.46 -39.31 18.61
CA LYS A 197 46.82 -38.49 19.67
C LYS A 197 45.96 -37.37 19.07
N LEU A 198 46.49 -36.62 18.11
CA LEU A 198 45.75 -35.52 17.46
C LEU A 198 44.53 -36.03 16.69
N THR A 199 44.62 -37.20 16.07
CA THR A 199 43.46 -37.81 15.37
C THR A 199 42.38 -38.27 16.34
N TYR A 200 42.76 -38.75 17.53
CA TYR A 200 41.79 -39.06 18.59
C TYR A 200 41.12 -37.80 19.14
N GLU A 201 41.90 -36.76 19.48
CA GLU A 201 41.38 -35.48 19.97
C GLU A 201 40.46 -34.80 18.94
N LYS A 202 40.83 -34.86 17.66
CA LYS A 202 39.98 -34.36 16.57
C LYS A 202 38.63 -35.07 16.55
N LYS A 203 38.60 -36.41 16.64
CA LYS A 203 37.36 -37.18 16.67
C LYS A 203 36.49 -36.85 17.89
N ASP A 204 37.09 -36.70 19.07
CA ASP A 204 36.37 -36.31 20.28
C ASP A 204 35.76 -34.91 20.16
N LEU A 205 36.50 -33.95 19.61
CA LEU A 205 36.01 -32.60 19.34
C LEU A 205 34.89 -32.59 18.29
N GLU A 206 34.99 -33.40 17.24
CA GLU A 206 33.95 -33.54 16.22
C GLU A 206 32.65 -34.10 16.82
N LEU A 207 32.73 -35.08 17.71
CA LEU A 207 31.57 -35.61 18.43
C LEU A 207 30.91 -34.56 19.32
N LYS A 208 31.70 -33.85 20.14
CA LYS A 208 31.19 -32.78 21.00
C LYS A 208 30.57 -31.63 20.21
N LEU A 209 31.14 -31.31 19.05
CA LEU A 209 30.59 -30.29 18.16
C LEU A 209 29.20 -30.72 17.66
N LEU A 210 29.08 -31.98 17.21
CA LEU A 210 27.80 -32.52 16.74
C LEU A 210 26.73 -32.48 17.84
N GLU A 211 27.05 -32.93 19.05
CA GLU A 211 26.14 -32.88 20.20
C GLU A 211 25.68 -31.45 20.54
N THR A 212 26.62 -30.50 20.52
CA THR A 212 26.34 -29.09 20.81
C THR A 212 25.47 -28.46 19.72
N GLU A 213 25.70 -28.80 18.45
CA GLU A 213 24.90 -28.33 17.33
C GLU A 213 23.47 -28.88 17.38
N GLU A 214 23.29 -30.15 17.73
CA GLU A 214 21.97 -30.76 17.93
C GLU A 214 21.22 -30.10 19.09
N ALA A 215 21.89 -29.85 20.22
CA ALA A 215 21.29 -29.16 21.36
C ALA A 215 20.86 -27.72 20.97
N LEU A 216 21.70 -27.01 20.22
CA LEU A 216 21.38 -25.66 19.73
C LEU A 216 20.19 -25.68 18.78
N GLN A 217 20.11 -26.64 17.86
CA GLN A 217 18.97 -26.79 16.95
C GLN A 217 17.66 -27.03 17.72
N LYS A 218 17.69 -27.90 18.75
CA LYS A 218 16.53 -28.14 19.61
C LYS A 218 16.06 -26.85 20.30
N ILE A 219 16.97 -26.10 20.92
CA ILE A 219 16.64 -24.82 21.57
C ILE A 219 16.05 -23.82 20.57
N LEU A 220 16.68 -23.64 19.41
CA LEU A 220 16.20 -22.72 18.37
C LEU A 220 14.80 -23.12 17.84
N SER A 221 14.52 -24.42 17.74
CA SER A 221 13.20 -24.90 17.34
C SER A 221 12.12 -24.59 18.38
N VAL A 222 12.41 -24.78 19.67
CA VAL A 222 11.49 -24.46 20.78
C VAL A 222 11.24 -22.95 20.85
N GLN A 223 12.30 -22.14 20.82
CA GLN A 223 12.17 -20.68 20.79
C GLN A 223 11.41 -20.19 19.55
N GLY A 224 11.61 -20.84 18.40
CA GLY A 224 10.86 -20.55 17.19
C GLY A 224 9.36 -20.82 17.34
N ILE A 225 8.98 -21.89 18.04
CA ILE A 225 7.58 -22.22 18.35
C ILE A 225 6.99 -21.22 19.34
N GLU A 226 7.71 -20.90 20.42
CA GLU A 226 7.27 -19.91 21.41
C GLU A 226 7.07 -18.54 20.78
N PHE A 227 8.02 -18.07 19.96
CA PHE A 227 7.90 -16.80 19.27
C PHE A 227 6.67 -16.74 18.34
N ARG A 228 6.37 -17.85 17.64
CA ARG A 228 5.16 -17.94 16.81
C ARG A 228 3.89 -17.90 17.66
N LYS A 229 3.87 -18.58 18.81
CA LYS A 229 2.75 -18.54 19.75
C LYS A 229 2.54 -17.13 20.30
N THR A 230 3.61 -16.44 20.74
CA THR A 230 3.53 -15.07 21.26
C THR A 230 2.99 -14.11 20.19
N LYS A 231 3.50 -14.17 18.96
CA LYS A 231 2.97 -13.35 17.87
C LYS A 231 1.52 -13.63 17.53
N LEU A 232 1.12 -14.89 17.54
CA LEU A 232 -0.28 -15.26 17.32
C LEU A 232 -1.16 -14.71 18.46
N TYR A 233 -0.69 -14.82 19.70
CA TYR A 233 -1.38 -14.30 20.87
C TYR A 233 -1.56 -12.78 20.80
N GLU A 234 -0.50 -12.02 20.48
CA GLU A 234 -0.57 -10.58 20.26
C GLU A 234 -1.54 -10.20 19.13
N SER A 235 -1.52 -10.95 18.02
CA SER A 235 -2.46 -10.72 16.90
C SER A 235 -3.90 -11.00 17.30
N LEU A 236 -4.14 -12.03 18.12
CA LEU A 236 -5.47 -12.37 18.62
C LEU A 236 -5.96 -11.32 19.62
N LEU A 237 -5.11 -10.85 20.53
CA LEU A 237 -5.44 -9.77 21.47
C LEU A 237 -5.88 -8.51 20.75
N LYS A 238 -5.11 -8.05 19.75
CA LYS A 238 -5.49 -6.88 18.93
C LYS A 238 -6.81 -7.09 18.21
N ARG A 239 -7.10 -8.32 17.77
CA ARG A 239 -8.37 -8.64 17.10
C ARG A 239 -9.53 -8.59 18.09
N ILE A 240 -9.33 -9.08 19.31
CA ILE A 240 -10.33 -9.02 20.38
C ILE A 240 -10.62 -7.56 20.74
N GLU A 241 -9.59 -6.74 20.98
CA GLU A 241 -9.74 -5.32 21.26
C GLU A 241 -10.51 -4.58 20.15
N GLY A 242 -10.18 -4.85 18.88
CA GLY A 242 -10.90 -4.28 17.74
C GLY A 242 -12.37 -4.71 17.70
N LEU A 243 -12.65 -6.00 17.92
CA LEU A 243 -14.02 -6.52 17.95
C LEU A 243 -14.82 -5.96 19.14
N GLU A 244 -14.19 -5.71 20.28
CA GLU A 244 -14.84 -5.08 21.44
C GLU A 244 -15.21 -3.62 21.15
N GLN A 245 -14.32 -2.86 20.51
CA GLN A 245 -14.61 -1.50 20.08
C GLN A 245 -15.74 -1.45 19.05
N ASP A 246 -15.73 -2.35 18.07
CA ASP A 246 -16.80 -2.43 17.07
C ASP A 246 -18.14 -2.81 17.71
N ARG A 247 -18.12 -3.72 18.70
CA ARG A 247 -19.32 -4.10 19.46
C ARG A 247 -19.90 -2.90 20.21
N GLU A 248 -19.07 -2.07 20.82
CA GLU A 248 -19.54 -0.90 21.57
C GLU A 248 -20.14 0.14 20.63
N LYS A 249 -19.47 0.44 19.50
CA LYS A 249 -20.02 1.36 18.48
C LYS A 249 -21.36 0.88 17.94
N LEU A 250 -21.45 -0.40 17.57
CA LEU A 250 -22.70 -0.98 17.08
C LEU A 250 -23.82 -0.90 18.13
N LYS A 251 -23.47 -1.02 19.42
CA LYS A 251 -24.45 -0.88 20.50
C LYS A 251 -24.95 0.56 20.63
N GLU A 252 -24.05 1.55 20.57
CA GLU A 252 -24.41 2.97 20.53
C GLU A 252 -25.30 3.30 19.31
N ASP A 253 -24.95 2.78 18.13
CA ASP A 253 -25.75 2.95 16.91
C ASP A 253 -27.15 2.33 17.06
N ILE A 254 -27.26 1.16 17.68
CA ILE A 254 -28.56 0.53 17.95
C ILE A 254 -29.39 1.37 18.92
N GLU A 255 -28.77 1.93 19.97
CA GLU A 255 -29.48 2.78 20.94
C GLU A 255 -29.98 4.08 20.30
N THR A 256 -29.14 4.75 19.51
CA THR A 256 -29.54 5.96 18.77
C THR A 256 -30.64 5.68 17.76
N LEU A 257 -30.55 4.57 17.03
CA LEU A 257 -31.57 4.17 16.06
C LEU A 257 -32.91 3.83 16.75
N LYS A 258 -32.88 3.16 17.91
CA LYS A 258 -34.07 2.90 18.73
C LYS A 258 -34.73 4.19 19.21
N LEU A 259 -33.95 5.17 19.68
CA LEU A 259 -34.46 6.48 20.09
C LEU A 259 -35.10 7.22 18.92
N ASN A 260 -34.45 7.22 17.75
CA ASN A 260 -34.99 7.85 16.54
C ASN A 260 -36.28 7.16 16.06
N PHE A 261 -36.33 5.83 16.13
CA PHE A 261 -37.52 5.06 15.78
C PHE A 261 -38.68 5.35 16.73
N GLN A 262 -38.41 5.47 18.04
CA GLN A 262 -39.44 5.83 19.01
C GLN A 262 -39.98 7.24 18.75
N ARG A 263 -39.11 8.22 18.48
CA ARG A 263 -39.52 9.58 18.09
C ARG A 263 -40.39 9.58 16.83
N LEU A 264 -40.01 8.80 15.82
CA LEU A 264 -40.79 8.67 14.59
C LEU A 264 -42.18 8.07 14.86
N LYS A 265 -42.26 7.06 15.73
CA LYS A 265 -43.51 6.45 16.16
C LYS A 265 -44.41 7.48 16.87
N ASP A 266 -43.83 8.32 17.73
CA ASP A 266 -44.56 9.37 18.44
C ASP A 266 -45.07 10.44 17.47
N TYR A 267 -44.26 10.87 16.49
CA TYR A 267 -44.72 11.80 15.44
C TYR A 267 -45.80 11.19 14.56
N PHE A 268 -45.69 9.91 14.21
CA PHE A 268 -46.71 9.22 13.44
C PHE A 268 -48.03 9.16 14.20
N LYS A 269 -47.99 8.86 15.51
CA LYS A 269 -49.18 8.87 16.37
C LYS A 269 -49.85 10.25 16.39
N LYS A 270 -49.07 11.31 16.65
CA LYS A 270 -49.56 12.70 16.64
C LYS A 270 -50.12 13.13 15.28
N TYR A 271 -49.56 12.65 14.18
CA TYR A 271 -50.08 12.89 12.85
C TYR A 271 -51.44 12.21 12.63
N VAL A 272 -51.59 10.95 13.03
CA VAL A 272 -52.87 10.22 12.92
C VAL A 272 -53.95 10.83 13.80
N GLU A 273 -53.59 11.33 15.00
CA GLU A 273 -54.47 12.07 15.90
C GLU A 273 -54.82 13.47 15.38
N GLY A 274 -54.13 13.95 14.33
CA GLY A 274 -54.39 15.22 13.69
C GLY A 274 -53.78 16.44 14.41
N GLU A 275 -52.85 16.23 15.33
CA GLU A 275 -52.08 17.28 16.02
C GLU A 275 -50.97 17.85 15.14
N LEU A 276 -50.46 17.07 14.18
CA LEU A 276 -49.42 17.49 13.23
C LEU A 276 -50.00 17.63 11.82
N LEU A 277 -49.62 18.71 11.13
CA LEU A 277 -49.95 18.96 9.73
C LEU A 277 -48.72 18.75 8.85
N VAL A 278 -48.93 18.17 7.66
CA VAL A 278 -47.86 17.97 6.67
C VAL A 278 -47.67 19.23 5.85
N VAL A 279 -46.42 19.66 5.79
CA VAL A 279 -45.91 20.74 4.95
C VAL A 279 -45.11 20.12 3.82
N TYR A 280 -45.53 20.40 2.60
CA TYR A 280 -44.93 19.87 1.38
C TYR A 280 -43.93 20.89 0.81
N PRO A 281 -42.65 20.56 0.65
CA PRO A 281 -41.74 21.37 -0.15
C PRO A 281 -42.23 21.50 -1.58
N LEU A 282 -42.03 22.67 -2.19
CA LEU A 282 -42.43 22.89 -3.58
C LEU A 282 -41.73 21.92 -4.56
N GLU A 283 -40.51 21.43 -4.24
CA GLU A 283 -39.81 20.48 -5.10
C GLU A 283 -40.54 19.13 -5.25
N ILE A 284 -41.28 18.67 -4.24
CA ILE A 284 -41.97 17.37 -4.29
C ILE A 284 -43.11 17.38 -5.31
N PHE A 285 -43.73 18.54 -5.55
CA PHE A 285 -44.80 18.70 -6.54
C PHE A 285 -44.31 18.56 -7.99
N ASN A 286 -43.00 18.51 -8.24
CA ASN A 286 -42.47 18.12 -9.55
C ASN A 286 -42.61 16.62 -9.83
N LYS A 287 -42.62 15.77 -8.80
CA LYS A 287 -42.54 14.32 -8.95
C LYS A 287 -43.86 13.58 -8.73
N LYS A 288 -44.85 14.22 -8.11
CA LYS A 288 -46.16 13.62 -7.83
C LYS A 288 -47.25 14.65 -8.15
N GLU A 289 -48.25 14.26 -8.95
CA GLU A 289 -49.48 15.04 -9.19
C GLU A 289 -50.30 15.13 -7.91
N VAL A 290 -49.83 15.92 -6.94
CA VAL A 290 -50.53 16.14 -5.68
C VAL A 290 -51.54 17.26 -5.90
N THR A 291 -52.74 16.90 -6.29
CA THR A 291 -53.87 17.82 -6.54
C THR A 291 -54.64 18.11 -5.26
N ASN A 292 -53.94 18.43 -4.16
CA ASN A 292 -54.59 18.65 -2.88
C ASN A 292 -54.81 20.15 -2.61
N LYS A 293 -56.04 20.63 -2.83
CA LYS A 293 -56.48 22.04 -2.71
C LYS A 293 -56.39 22.64 -1.28
N LYS A 294 -55.76 21.94 -0.34
CA LYS A 294 -55.55 22.37 1.06
C LYS A 294 -54.12 22.14 1.55
N ALA A 295 -53.17 21.85 0.64
CA ALA A 295 -51.79 21.61 1.01
C ALA A 295 -51.12 22.86 1.61
N ILE A 296 -50.28 22.68 2.63
CA ILE A 296 -49.37 23.72 3.13
C ILE A 296 -48.05 23.54 2.38
N VAL A 297 -47.54 24.61 1.79
CA VAL A 297 -46.35 24.54 0.93
C VAL A 297 -45.19 25.28 1.57
N SER A 298 -44.01 24.68 1.60
CA SER A 298 -42.77 25.36 1.99
C SER A 298 -41.99 25.77 0.74
N LEU A 299 -41.47 27.01 0.73
CA LEU A 299 -40.62 27.54 -0.32
C LEU A 299 -39.16 27.62 0.16
N GLU A 300 -38.25 27.19 -0.70
CA GLU A 300 -36.81 27.46 -0.57
C GLU A 300 -36.43 28.74 -1.31
N ASN A 301 -35.26 29.32 -0.99
CA ASN A 301 -34.90 30.68 -1.39
C ASN A 301 -34.66 30.86 -2.91
N ASN A 302 -34.46 29.79 -3.68
CA ASN A 302 -34.02 29.83 -5.08
C ASN A 302 -35.08 29.33 -6.08
N ILE A 303 -36.29 29.88 -6.03
CA ILE A 303 -37.40 29.44 -6.89
C ILE A 303 -37.65 30.45 -8.01
N ASN A 304 -37.78 29.96 -9.24
CA ASN A 304 -38.16 30.79 -10.39
C ASN A 304 -39.59 31.35 -10.21
N VAL A 305 -39.73 32.67 -10.33
CA VAL A 305 -41.00 33.40 -10.13
C VAL A 305 -42.10 32.96 -11.10
N GLY A 306 -41.76 32.69 -12.36
CA GLY A 306 -42.72 32.21 -13.35
C GLY A 306 -43.24 30.82 -13.02
N TYR A 307 -42.33 29.93 -12.60
CA TYR A 307 -42.67 28.57 -12.16
C TYR A 307 -43.53 28.57 -10.89
N LEU A 308 -43.21 29.43 -9.92
CA LEU A 308 -44.00 29.60 -8.71
C LEU A 308 -45.44 30.05 -9.01
N ARG A 309 -45.61 31.02 -9.91
CA ARG A 309 -46.93 31.55 -10.29
C ARG A 309 -47.82 30.48 -10.89
N GLU A 310 -47.30 29.69 -11.82
CA GLU A 310 -48.04 28.59 -12.44
C GLU A 310 -48.47 27.54 -11.41
N ARG A 311 -47.58 27.18 -10.49
CA ARG A 311 -47.86 26.16 -9.45
C ARG A 311 -48.83 26.64 -8.39
N LEU A 312 -48.73 27.90 -7.94
CA LEU A 312 -49.68 28.47 -6.99
C LEU A 312 -51.11 28.49 -7.56
N MET A 313 -51.28 28.80 -8.85
CA MET A 313 -52.59 28.75 -9.52
C MET A 313 -53.17 27.34 -9.62
N LYS A 314 -52.33 26.32 -9.90
CA LYS A 314 -52.75 24.92 -10.03
C LYS A 314 -53.07 24.27 -8.67
N ILE A 315 -52.22 24.50 -7.67
CA ILE A 315 -52.31 23.84 -6.36
C ILE A 315 -53.34 24.55 -5.46
N LYS A 316 -53.38 25.90 -5.49
CA LYS A 316 -54.12 26.75 -4.54
C LYS A 316 -53.89 26.32 -3.09
N PRO A 317 -52.66 26.47 -2.56
CA PRO A 317 -52.33 26.01 -1.21
C PRO A 317 -53.08 26.79 -0.13
N LYS A 318 -53.32 26.15 1.03
CA LYS A 318 -53.97 26.81 2.18
C LYS A 318 -53.09 27.93 2.74
N ALA A 319 -51.78 27.70 2.82
CA ALA A 319 -50.80 28.68 3.25
C ALA A 319 -49.43 28.36 2.65
N VAL A 320 -48.57 29.37 2.54
CA VAL A 320 -47.18 29.23 2.11
C VAL A 320 -46.24 29.61 3.24
N ILE A 321 -45.31 28.71 3.57
CA ILE A 321 -44.24 28.95 4.54
C ILE A 321 -42.98 29.39 3.78
N ILE A 322 -42.46 30.56 4.14
CA ILE A 322 -41.31 31.19 3.50
C ILE A 322 -40.14 31.34 4.49
N GLY A 323 -38.92 31.17 3.99
CA GLY A 323 -37.71 31.61 4.70
C GLY A 323 -37.59 33.13 4.75
N SER A 324 -36.79 33.64 5.70
CA SER A 324 -36.61 35.08 5.93
C SER A 324 -35.91 35.84 4.78
N ASN A 325 -35.26 35.12 3.86
CA ASN A 325 -34.41 35.68 2.81
C ASN A 325 -35.01 35.61 1.40
N ILE A 326 -36.34 35.55 1.28
CA ILE A 326 -37.02 35.46 -0.01
C ILE A 326 -37.13 36.83 -0.70
N SER A 327 -36.96 36.86 -2.03
CA SER A 327 -37.02 38.09 -2.82
C SER A 327 -38.40 38.77 -2.77
N GLN A 328 -38.42 40.10 -2.89
CA GLN A 328 -39.67 40.88 -2.91
C GLN A 328 -40.60 40.47 -4.08
N GLU A 329 -40.02 40.01 -5.19
CA GLU A 329 -40.75 39.55 -6.36
C GLU A 329 -41.58 38.29 -6.07
N ILE A 330 -40.97 37.31 -5.39
CA ILE A 330 -41.65 36.08 -4.95
C ILE A 330 -42.78 36.41 -3.98
N ARG A 331 -42.52 37.34 -3.05
CA ARG A 331 -43.51 37.79 -2.07
C ARG A 331 -44.74 38.43 -2.75
N SER A 332 -44.49 39.34 -3.68
CA SER A 332 -45.54 40.00 -4.46
C SER A 332 -46.42 39.01 -5.24
N VAL A 333 -45.84 37.94 -5.77
CA VAL A 333 -46.58 36.91 -6.51
C VAL A 333 -47.52 36.13 -5.60
N ILE A 334 -47.11 35.85 -4.36
CA ILE A 334 -47.94 35.14 -3.38
C ILE A 334 -49.03 36.07 -2.83
N GLU A 335 -48.71 37.33 -2.54
CA GLU A 335 -49.67 38.35 -2.09
C GLU A 335 -50.76 38.58 -3.15
N LYS A 336 -50.39 38.70 -4.44
CA LYS A 336 -51.35 38.80 -5.56
C LYS A 336 -52.22 37.55 -5.73
N ALA A 337 -51.77 36.40 -5.25
CA ALA A 337 -52.54 35.16 -5.26
C ALA A 337 -53.47 35.03 -4.04
N GLN A 338 -53.50 36.02 -3.13
CA GLN A 338 -54.30 36.03 -1.90
C GLN A 338 -54.05 34.81 -1.00
N VAL A 339 -52.81 34.30 -0.98
CA VAL A 339 -52.44 33.15 -0.13
C VAL A 339 -51.71 33.63 1.13
N PRO A 340 -52.11 33.19 2.33
CA PRO A 340 -51.43 33.54 3.59
C PRO A 340 -49.95 33.13 3.61
N ILE A 341 -49.10 34.10 3.99
CA ILE A 341 -47.66 33.93 4.09
C ILE A 341 -47.25 33.74 5.56
N LEU A 342 -46.59 32.63 5.84
CA LEU A 342 -46.07 32.27 7.16
C LEU A 342 -44.54 32.28 7.15
N LEU A 343 -43.92 32.79 8.21
CA LEU A 343 -42.47 32.82 8.31
C LEU A 343 -41.96 31.55 8.99
N LYS A 344 -40.99 30.88 8.35
CA LYS A 344 -40.36 29.65 8.86
C LYS A 344 -39.76 29.81 10.27
N ASN A 345 -39.29 31.01 10.63
CA ASN A 345 -38.69 31.28 11.95
C ASN A 345 -39.70 31.30 13.11
N LYS A 346 -41.00 31.40 12.82
CA LYS A 346 -42.07 31.39 13.83
C LYS A 346 -42.72 30.03 14.01
N LEU A 347 -42.33 29.05 13.21
CA LEU A 347 -42.92 27.70 13.21
C LEU A 347 -41.86 26.67 13.54
N TYR A 348 -42.15 25.78 14.48
CA TYR A 348 -41.30 24.62 14.72
C TYR A 348 -41.58 23.54 13.67
N LEU A 349 -40.68 23.40 12.70
CA LEU A 349 -40.79 22.42 11.62
C LEU A 349 -39.92 21.20 11.91
N ILE A 350 -40.54 20.02 11.95
CA ILE A 350 -39.86 18.73 12.09
C ILE A 350 -39.66 18.15 10.69
N LYS A 351 -38.42 17.96 10.26
CA LYS A 351 -38.11 17.34 8.96
C LYS A 351 -38.19 15.82 9.08
N ILE A 352 -39.00 15.17 8.26
CA ILE A 352 -39.05 13.71 8.11
C ILE A 352 -38.85 13.40 6.63
N ASP A 353 -37.66 12.91 6.30
CA ASP A 353 -37.23 12.62 4.93
C ASP A 353 -37.41 13.87 4.02
N ASP A 354 -38.22 13.76 2.97
CA ASP A 354 -38.54 14.88 2.08
C ASP A 354 -39.61 15.84 2.65
N TYR A 355 -40.35 15.47 3.69
CA TYR A 355 -41.50 16.24 4.19
C TYR A 355 -41.18 17.02 5.46
N TYR A 356 -41.99 18.04 5.76
CA TYR A 356 -41.94 18.76 7.03
C TYR A 356 -43.27 18.57 7.78
N LEU A 357 -43.22 18.42 9.10
CA LEU A 357 -44.39 18.43 9.98
C LEU A 357 -44.40 19.71 10.81
N VAL A 358 -45.58 20.27 11.01
CA VAL A 358 -45.81 21.43 11.88
C VAL A 358 -46.92 21.12 12.87
N ASP A 359 -46.79 21.63 14.08
CA ASP A 359 -47.85 21.59 15.08
C ASP A 359 -49.08 22.37 14.61
N ARG A 360 -50.26 21.77 14.73
CA ARG A 360 -51.53 22.34 14.25
C ARG A 360 -51.87 23.63 14.97
N ASP A 361 -51.70 23.70 16.29
CA ASP A 361 -52.11 24.86 17.08
C ASP A 361 -51.21 26.05 16.76
N GLN A 362 -49.90 25.81 16.69
CA GLN A 362 -48.95 26.85 16.25
C GLN A 362 -49.25 27.33 14.83
N PHE A 363 -49.54 26.41 13.91
CA PHE A 363 -49.89 26.75 12.54
C PHE A 363 -51.15 27.61 12.48
N GLU A 364 -52.23 27.22 13.17
CA GLU A 364 -53.51 27.93 13.13
C GLU A 364 -53.41 29.34 13.73
N VAL A 365 -52.59 29.54 14.77
CA VAL A 365 -52.36 30.88 15.35
C VAL A 365 -51.69 31.82 14.34
N GLU A 366 -50.60 31.39 13.71
CA GLU A 366 -49.91 32.23 12.72
C GLU A 366 -50.71 32.35 11.42
N TYR A 367 -51.47 31.32 11.05
CA TYR A 367 -52.40 31.33 9.92
C TYR A 367 -53.48 32.39 10.08
N ARG A 368 -54.15 32.48 11.24
CA ARG A 368 -55.17 33.51 11.49
C ARG A 368 -54.60 34.93 11.37
N LYS A 369 -53.44 35.19 11.98
CA LYS A 369 -52.77 36.50 11.88
C LYS A 369 -52.43 36.87 10.43
N ALA A 370 -52.00 35.90 9.63
CA ALA A 370 -51.68 36.13 8.22
C ALA A 370 -52.94 36.33 7.37
N TYR A 371 -54.01 35.60 7.69
CA TYR A 371 -55.29 35.70 7.00
C TYR A 371 -56.00 37.03 7.29
N GLU A 372 -56.04 37.47 8.56
CA GLU A 372 -56.62 38.76 8.96
C GLU A 372 -55.95 39.94 8.25
N LYS A 373 -54.64 39.88 8.04
CA LYS A 373 -53.92 40.90 7.26
C LYS A 373 -54.43 41.01 5.83
N ILE A 374 -54.59 39.88 5.15
CA ILE A 374 -55.10 39.85 3.77
C ILE A 374 -56.53 40.43 3.72
N VAL A 375 -57.40 40.03 4.64
CA VAL A 375 -58.78 40.54 4.71
C VAL A 375 -58.79 42.05 4.97
N SER A 376 -57.97 42.55 5.90
CA SER A 376 -57.88 43.99 6.18
C SER A 376 -57.35 44.80 4.98
N GLU A 377 -56.39 44.24 4.24
CA GLU A 377 -55.84 44.87 3.04
C GLU A 377 -56.88 44.91 1.91
N GLU A 378 -57.70 43.87 1.76
CA GLU A 378 -58.82 43.82 0.82
C GLU A 378 -59.90 44.85 1.15
N GLU A 379 -60.35 44.92 2.41
CA GLU A 379 -61.35 45.89 2.86
C GLU A 379 -60.86 47.34 2.68
N GLU A 380 -59.57 47.60 2.95
CA GLU A 380 -58.96 48.89 2.65
C GLU A 380 -58.96 49.20 1.16
N LEU A 381 -58.61 48.23 0.31
CA LEU A 381 -58.58 48.40 -1.14
C LEU A 381 -59.99 48.69 -1.69
N GLU A 382 -60.99 47.93 -1.24
CA GLU A 382 -62.39 48.15 -1.60
C GLU A 382 -62.87 49.53 -1.17
N SER A 383 -62.52 49.97 0.04
CA SER A 383 -62.88 51.31 0.54
C SER A 383 -62.23 52.43 -0.30
N LYS A 384 -60.98 52.24 -0.74
CA LYS A 384 -60.25 53.18 -1.62
C LYS A 384 -60.87 53.21 -3.02
N ILE A 385 -61.20 52.05 -3.60
CA ILE A 385 -61.88 51.95 -4.90
C ILE A 385 -63.26 52.62 -4.83
N LYS A 386 -64.01 52.39 -3.75
CA LYS A 386 -65.33 53.02 -3.54
C LYS A 386 -65.21 54.54 -3.43
N LYS A 387 -64.22 55.07 -2.71
CA LYS A 387 -63.93 56.51 -2.67
C LYS A 387 -63.57 57.07 -4.05
N ILE A 388 -62.74 56.37 -4.83
CA ILE A 388 -62.37 56.80 -6.19
C ILE A 388 -63.61 56.83 -7.11
N LEU A 389 -64.47 55.81 -7.02
CA LEU A 389 -65.73 55.75 -7.77
C LEU A 389 -66.70 56.85 -7.35
N ASP A 390 -66.82 57.14 -6.06
CA ASP A 390 -67.67 58.21 -5.54
C ASP A 390 -67.14 59.60 -5.94
N ASP A 391 -65.82 59.80 -5.90
CA ASP A 391 -65.19 61.03 -6.39
C ASP A 391 -65.33 61.20 -7.90
N TYR A 392 -65.22 60.12 -8.67
CA TYR A 392 -65.49 60.13 -10.11
C TYR A 392 -66.96 60.47 -10.40
N ARG A 393 -67.91 59.84 -9.69
CA ARG A 393 -69.35 60.15 -9.80
C ARG A 393 -69.64 61.60 -9.43
N ARG A 394 -69.05 62.13 -8.35
CA ARG A 394 -69.19 63.55 -7.93
C ARG A 394 -68.64 64.52 -8.97
N ARG A 395 -67.48 64.22 -9.58
CA ARG A 395 -66.92 65.04 -10.68
C ARG A 395 -67.83 65.00 -11.90
N ARG A 396 -68.34 63.82 -12.28
CA ARG A 396 -69.24 63.66 -13.43
C ARG A 396 -70.57 64.39 -13.26
N ILE A 397 -71.15 64.38 -12.05
CA ILE A 397 -72.37 65.13 -11.73
C ILE A 397 -72.12 66.63 -11.80
N LYS A 398 -70.97 67.13 -11.29
CA LYS A 398 -70.59 68.55 -11.42
C LYS A 398 -70.37 68.99 -12.87
N GLU A 399 -69.79 68.13 -13.72
CA GLU A 399 -69.65 68.39 -15.15
C GLU A 399 -71.02 68.46 -15.87
N LEU A 400 -71.96 67.58 -15.49
CA LEU A 400 -73.31 67.54 -16.07
C LEU A 400 -74.22 68.70 -15.60
N ASP A 401 -74.10 69.15 -14.34
CA ASP A 401 -74.83 70.31 -13.83
C ASP A 401 -74.24 71.64 -14.35
N GLY A 402 -72.93 71.69 -14.62
CA GLY A 402 -72.30 72.83 -15.29
C GLY A 402 -72.76 73.02 -16.74
N ALA A 403 -73.07 71.92 -17.44
CA ALA A 403 -73.58 71.94 -18.81
C ALA A 403 -75.08 72.30 -18.93
N ARG A 404 -75.82 72.40 -17.82
CA ARG A 404 -77.24 72.82 -17.79
C ARG A 404 -77.45 74.30 -17.42
N ARG A 405 -76.37 75.05 -17.11
CA ARG A 405 -76.41 76.48 -16.75
C ARG A 405 -75.72 77.40 -17.77
N VAL A 406 -75.49 76.90 -18.97
CA VAL A 406 -75.20 77.68 -20.19
C VAL A 406 -76.38 77.46 -21.12
#